data_AF-A0A0D7QD93-F1
#
_entry.id   AF-A0A0D7QD93-F1
#
_cell.length_a   1.000
_cell.length_b   1.000
_cell.length_c   1.000
_cell.angle_alpha   90.00
_cell.angle_beta   90.00
_cell.angle_gamma   90.00
#
_symmetry.space_group_name_H-M   'P 1'
#
loop_
_entity.id
_entity.type
_entity.pdbx_description
1 polymer ?
#
loop_
_entity_poly.entity_id
_entity_poly.type
_entity_poly.pdbx_seq_one_letter_code
_entity_poly.pdbx_strand_id
1 'polypeptide(L)'
;MEALKDGCGDASNVREVLAPMMPKAGEDRSPVEDIFGSVYSKVVELMAGRAAERMLLDDEPAVPTDDHRQARELAVLICRSEEAIETFIAHCDVAAHDLLMPYGDVVIALSTVLRITRTLAGPEIDEIIEGVVARKALAMERQRRAAWRKRELAASGFGAEWDYLDCAVATIRP
;
A
#
# COMPACT_ATOMS: atom_id res chain seq x y z
N MET A 1 -2.64 20.45 13.90
CA MET A 1 -4.10 20.46 13.65
C MET A 1 -4.79 19.37 14.46
N GLU A 2 -5.76 19.74 15.28
CA GLU A 2 -6.57 18.83 16.13
C GLU A 2 -7.83 18.36 15.36
N ALA A 3 -8.31 19.16 14.41
CA ALA A 3 -9.54 18.91 13.64
C ALA A 3 -9.53 17.64 12.76
N LEU A 4 -8.36 17.13 12.35
CA LEU A 4 -8.21 15.87 11.60
C LEU A 4 -7.82 14.68 12.49
N LYS A 5 -7.51 14.91 13.78
CA LYS A 5 -6.97 13.87 14.69
C LYS A 5 -8.06 13.02 15.34
N ASP A 6 -9.26 13.55 15.50
CA ASP A 6 -10.39 12.82 16.06
C ASP A 6 -11.17 12.18 14.91
N GLY A 7 -10.86 10.91 14.61
CA GLY A 7 -11.47 10.10 13.54
C GLY A 7 -12.97 9.81 13.68
N CYS A 8 -13.76 10.79 14.13
CA CYS A 8 -15.22 10.73 14.32
C CYS A 8 -15.94 12.03 13.90
N GLY A 9 -15.23 13.04 13.39
CA GLY A 9 -15.84 14.27 12.87
C GLY A 9 -16.25 14.14 11.41
N ASP A 10 -17.48 14.51 11.06
CA ASP A 10 -17.91 14.60 9.65
C ASP A 10 -17.01 15.58 8.88
N ALA A 11 -16.57 15.18 7.68
CA ALA A 11 -15.69 15.98 6.84
C ALA A 11 -16.23 17.38 6.50
N SER A 12 -17.56 17.57 6.50
CA SER A 12 -18.17 18.89 6.34
C SER A 12 -17.79 19.86 7.47
N ASN A 13 -17.69 19.37 8.72
CA ASN A 13 -17.24 20.18 9.86
C ASN A 13 -15.78 20.60 9.69
N VAL A 14 -14.93 19.68 9.24
CA VAL A 14 -13.52 19.97 8.97
C VAL A 14 -13.40 21.02 7.87
N ARG A 15 -14.17 20.85 6.78
CA ARG A 15 -14.25 21.83 5.69
C ARG A 15 -14.69 23.20 6.19
N GLU A 16 -15.71 23.28 7.03
CA GLU A 16 -16.21 24.55 7.58
C GLU A 16 -15.15 25.31 8.39
N VAL A 17 -14.33 24.59 9.17
CA VAL A 17 -13.24 25.18 9.95
C VAL A 17 -12.09 25.65 9.05
N LEU A 18 -11.73 24.86 8.04
CA LEU A 18 -10.53 25.10 7.23
C LEU A 18 -10.79 26.04 6.04
N ALA A 19 -11.98 26.04 5.46
CA ALA A 19 -12.28 26.83 4.26
C ALA A 19 -11.94 28.33 4.37
N PRO A 20 -12.18 29.02 5.51
CA PRO A 20 -11.80 30.42 5.68
C PRO A 20 -10.29 30.66 5.72
N MET A 21 -9.50 29.63 6.05
CA MET A 21 -8.04 29.69 6.12
C MET A 21 -7.37 29.38 4.78
N MET A 22 -8.11 28.81 3.83
CA MET A 22 -7.55 28.40 2.55
C MET A 22 -7.23 29.60 1.67
N PRO A 23 -6.05 29.61 1.01
CA PRO A 23 -5.65 30.67 0.10
C PRO A 23 -6.62 30.77 -1.08
N LYS A 24 -6.82 32.00 -1.55
CA LYS A 24 -7.59 32.30 -2.76
C LYS A 24 -6.77 32.01 -4.01
N ALA A 25 -7.42 32.12 -5.16
CA ALA A 25 -6.76 31.94 -6.44
C ALA A 25 -5.59 32.93 -6.60
N GLY A 26 -4.38 32.39 -6.83
CA GLY A 26 -3.15 33.17 -7.01
C GLY A 26 -2.42 33.54 -5.73
N GLU A 27 -2.97 33.24 -4.55
CA GLU A 27 -2.28 33.45 -3.27
C GLU A 27 -1.26 32.32 -2.98
N ASP A 28 -0.25 32.65 -2.17
CA ASP A 28 0.75 31.67 -1.73
C ASP A 28 0.11 30.55 -0.90
N ARG A 29 0.53 29.32 -1.18
CA ARG A 29 0.02 28.10 -0.54
C ARG A 29 0.97 27.52 0.50
N SER A 30 2.21 27.99 0.54
CA SER A 30 3.23 27.55 1.50
C SER A 30 2.75 27.61 2.96
N PRO A 31 1.97 28.63 3.40
CA PRO A 31 1.51 28.70 4.78
C PRO A 31 0.52 27.61 5.21
N VAL A 32 -0.09 26.89 4.27
CA VAL A 32 -1.12 25.86 4.51
C VAL A 32 -0.75 24.51 3.89
N GLU A 33 0.53 24.30 3.58
CA GLU A 33 1.03 23.06 2.97
C GLU A 33 0.69 21.82 3.83
N ASP A 34 0.77 21.95 5.15
CA ASP A 34 0.41 20.90 6.09
C ASP A 34 -1.09 20.51 6.02
N ILE A 35 -1.96 21.49 5.76
CA ILE A 35 -3.38 21.26 5.51
C ILE A 35 -3.58 20.47 4.22
N PHE A 36 -2.92 20.87 3.12
CA PHE A 36 -2.97 20.15 1.85
C PHE A 36 -2.51 18.70 2.01
N GLY A 37 -1.37 18.47 2.68
CA GLY A 37 -0.86 17.13 2.96
C GLY A 37 -1.82 16.30 3.79
N SER A 38 -2.38 16.86 4.88
CA SER A 38 -3.32 16.16 5.76
C SER A 38 -4.61 15.80 5.04
N VAL A 39 -5.17 16.71 4.25
CA VAL A 39 -6.36 16.46 3.43
C VAL A 39 -6.10 15.37 2.40
N TYR A 40 -4.97 15.44 1.69
CA TYR A 40 -4.58 14.42 0.72
C TYR A 40 -4.50 13.04 1.37
N SER A 41 -3.76 12.91 2.47
CA SER A 41 -3.64 11.64 3.20
C SER A 41 -5.00 11.11 3.66
N LYS A 42 -5.91 11.98 4.11
CA LYS A 42 -7.24 11.55 4.57
C LYS A 42 -8.13 11.09 3.43
N VAL A 43 -8.08 11.76 2.27
CA VAL A 43 -8.83 11.32 1.09
C VAL A 43 -8.31 9.97 0.57
N VAL A 44 -6.99 9.75 0.60
CA VAL A 44 -6.40 8.44 0.31
C VAL A 44 -6.89 7.37 1.29
N GLU A 45 -6.95 7.67 2.59
CA GLU A 45 -7.48 6.75 3.62
C GLU A 45 -8.95 6.38 3.35
N LEU A 46 -9.79 7.36 3.02
CA LEU A 46 -11.21 7.12 2.67
C LEU A 46 -11.36 6.21 1.45
N MET A 47 -10.46 6.30 0.47
CA MET A 47 -10.50 5.43 -0.72
C MET A 47 -9.85 4.05 -0.49
N ALA A 48 -9.05 3.89 0.58
CA ALA A 48 -8.29 2.67 0.84
C ALA A 48 -9.16 1.42 1.02
N GLY A 49 -10.36 1.56 1.59
CA GLY A 49 -11.31 0.45 1.74
C GLY A 49 -11.71 -0.15 0.39
N ARG A 50 -12.18 0.69 -0.53
CA ARG A 50 -12.55 0.28 -1.89
C ARG A 50 -11.35 -0.24 -2.68
N ALA A 51 -10.19 0.40 -2.54
CA ALA A 51 -8.96 -0.05 -3.19
C ALA A 51 -8.55 -1.46 -2.72
N ALA A 52 -8.65 -1.74 -1.41
CA ALA A 52 -8.41 -3.06 -0.85
C ALA A 52 -9.42 -4.11 -1.36
N GLU A 53 -10.70 -3.75 -1.45
CA GLU A 53 -11.75 -4.63 -2.00
C GLU A 53 -11.46 -5.01 -3.45
N ARG A 54 -11.15 -4.04 -4.32
CA ARG A 54 -10.77 -4.32 -5.72
C ARG A 54 -9.54 -5.19 -5.86
N MET A 55 -8.57 -5.03 -4.97
CA MET A 55 -7.33 -5.80 -5.01
C MET A 55 -7.57 -7.28 -4.67
N LEU A 56 -8.56 -7.58 -3.83
CA LEU A 56 -8.73 -8.90 -3.21
C LEU A 56 -10.01 -9.65 -3.62
N LEU A 57 -10.98 -8.96 -4.22
CA LEU A 57 -12.26 -9.52 -4.65
C LEU A 57 -12.39 -9.47 -6.17
N ASP A 58 -13.07 -10.45 -6.75
CA ASP A 58 -13.17 -10.63 -8.20
C ASP A 58 -14.13 -9.63 -8.89
N ASP A 59 -15.07 -9.04 -8.15
CA ASP A 59 -16.10 -8.13 -8.65
C ASP A 59 -15.78 -6.65 -8.33
N GLU A 60 -16.29 -5.73 -9.16
CA GLU A 60 -16.21 -4.29 -8.85
C GLU A 60 -17.02 -4.01 -7.57
N PRO A 61 -16.37 -3.46 -6.51
CA PRO A 61 -17.04 -3.18 -5.26
C PRO A 61 -18.09 -2.08 -5.43
N ALA A 62 -19.09 -2.12 -4.55
CA ALA A 62 -20.07 -1.05 -4.46
C ALA A 62 -19.38 0.30 -4.21
N VAL A 63 -19.98 1.37 -4.71
CA VAL A 63 -19.44 2.71 -4.47
C VAL A 63 -19.47 2.99 -2.96
N PRO A 64 -18.33 3.34 -2.34
CA PRO A 64 -18.25 3.61 -0.90
C PRO A 64 -18.93 4.95 -0.62
N THR A 65 -20.26 4.93 -0.46
CA THR A 65 -21.11 6.14 -0.58
C THR A 65 -20.74 7.21 0.45
N ASP A 66 -20.53 6.81 1.71
CA ASP A 66 -20.16 7.76 2.75
C ASP A 66 -18.70 8.20 2.63
N ASP A 67 -17.76 7.28 2.38
CA ASP A 67 -16.35 7.66 2.20
C ASP A 67 -16.16 8.58 1.01
N HIS A 68 -16.89 8.35 -0.09
CA HIS A 68 -16.88 9.20 -1.27
C HIS A 68 -17.48 10.58 -0.96
N ARG A 69 -18.59 10.64 -0.22
CA ARG A 69 -19.17 11.90 0.24
C ARG A 69 -18.17 12.68 1.10
N GLN A 70 -17.55 12.04 2.08
CA GLN A 70 -16.54 12.66 2.94
C GLN A 70 -15.31 13.12 2.16
N ALA A 71 -14.84 12.33 1.19
CA ALA A 71 -13.73 12.68 0.32
C ALA A 71 -14.03 13.94 -0.49
N ARG A 72 -15.26 14.09 -1.01
CA ARG A 72 -15.70 15.30 -1.70
C ARG A 72 -15.65 16.53 -0.81
N GLU A 73 -16.13 16.43 0.42
CA GLU A 73 -16.12 17.55 1.38
C GLU A 73 -14.69 18.08 1.61
N LEU A 74 -13.72 17.18 1.70
CA LEU A 74 -12.31 17.54 1.85
C LEU A 74 -11.69 18.04 0.53
N ALA A 75 -12.01 17.42 -0.60
CA ALA A 75 -11.45 17.77 -1.90
C ALA A 75 -11.80 19.20 -2.34
N VAL A 76 -12.96 19.75 -1.93
CA VAL A 76 -13.36 21.15 -2.19
C VAL A 76 -12.39 22.18 -1.59
N LEU A 77 -11.60 21.81 -0.57
CA LEU A 77 -10.55 22.67 -0.02
C LEU A 77 -9.40 22.86 -1.00
N ILE A 78 -9.19 21.88 -1.89
CA ILE A 78 -8.08 21.84 -2.86
C ILE A 78 -8.55 22.26 -4.26
N CYS A 79 -9.66 21.69 -4.69
CA CYS A 79 -10.19 21.79 -6.05
C CYS A 79 -11.42 22.71 -6.08
N ARG A 80 -11.55 23.54 -7.13
CA ARG A 80 -12.65 24.51 -7.27
C ARG A 80 -13.72 24.11 -8.28
N SER A 81 -13.39 23.27 -9.25
CA SER A 81 -14.35 22.72 -10.21
C SER A 81 -14.73 21.29 -9.86
N GLU A 82 -15.96 20.92 -10.22
CA GLU A 82 -16.49 19.57 -10.04
C GLU A 82 -15.61 18.51 -10.72
N GLU A 83 -15.16 18.78 -11.94
CA GLU A 83 -14.25 17.91 -12.68
C GLU A 83 -12.91 17.70 -11.95
N ALA A 84 -12.36 18.76 -11.36
CA ALA A 84 -11.12 18.67 -10.61
C ALA A 84 -11.28 17.88 -9.30
N ILE A 85 -12.44 18.01 -8.63
CA ILE A 85 -12.77 17.24 -7.42
C ILE A 85 -12.82 15.75 -7.75
N GLU A 86 -13.58 15.35 -8.78
CA GLU A 86 -13.69 13.95 -9.18
C GLU A 86 -12.34 13.38 -9.63
N THR A 87 -11.57 14.13 -10.42
CA THR A 87 -10.23 13.72 -10.85
C THR A 87 -9.28 13.55 -9.66
N PHE A 88 -9.35 14.44 -8.67
CA PHE A 88 -8.54 14.36 -7.46
C PHE A 88 -8.89 13.11 -6.62
N ILE A 89 -10.17 12.79 -6.46
CA ILE A 89 -10.62 11.60 -5.74
C ILE A 89 -10.20 10.32 -6.48
N ALA A 90 -10.37 10.28 -7.80
CA ALA A 90 -9.91 9.16 -8.63
C ALA A 90 -8.39 8.97 -8.55
N HIS A 91 -7.61 10.05 -8.48
CA HIS A 91 -6.18 9.98 -8.22
C HIS A 91 -5.88 9.38 -6.84
N CYS A 92 -6.61 9.79 -5.80
CA CYS A 92 -6.43 9.25 -4.45
C CYS A 92 -6.79 7.75 -4.35
N ASP A 93 -7.77 7.28 -5.13
CA ASP A 93 -8.12 5.85 -5.26
C ASP A 93 -6.96 5.03 -5.83
N VAL A 94 -6.32 5.53 -6.90
CA VAL A 94 -5.10 4.92 -7.47
C VAL A 94 -3.94 4.97 -6.47
N ALA A 95 -3.73 6.10 -5.79
CA ALA A 95 -2.68 6.24 -4.79
C ALA A 95 -2.88 5.26 -3.62
N ALA A 96 -4.12 5.07 -3.16
CA ALA A 96 -4.45 4.10 -2.12
C ALA A 96 -4.15 2.66 -2.57
N HIS A 97 -4.53 2.31 -3.79
CA HIS A 97 -4.19 1.02 -4.38
C HIS A 97 -2.68 0.78 -4.43
N ASP A 98 -1.90 1.74 -4.94
CA ASP A 98 -0.45 1.58 -5.08
C ASP A 98 0.26 1.49 -3.73
N LEU A 99 -0.26 2.18 -2.70
CA LEU A 99 0.23 2.07 -1.33
C LEU A 99 -0.06 0.69 -0.72
N LEU A 100 -1.21 0.10 -1.03
CA LEU A 100 -1.64 -1.20 -0.48
C LEU A 100 -1.03 -2.40 -1.23
N MET A 101 -0.77 -2.27 -2.53
CA MET A 101 -0.33 -3.36 -3.41
C MET A 101 0.84 -4.20 -2.85
N PRO A 102 1.93 -3.61 -2.29
CA PRO A 102 3.05 -4.39 -1.76
C PRO A 102 2.70 -5.23 -0.51
N TYR A 103 1.58 -4.89 0.14
CA TYR A 103 1.15 -5.40 1.44
C TYR A 103 -0.16 -6.21 1.35
N GLY A 104 -0.54 -6.71 0.17
CA GLY A 104 -1.76 -7.50 0.01
C GLY A 104 -1.87 -8.69 0.97
N ASP A 105 -0.75 -9.34 1.30
CA ASP A 105 -0.69 -10.41 2.30
C ASP A 105 -1.02 -9.95 3.74
N VAL A 106 -0.64 -8.71 4.08
CA VAL A 106 -0.99 -8.08 5.36
C VAL A 106 -2.48 -7.76 5.39
N VAL A 107 -3.03 -7.19 4.30
CA VAL A 107 -4.47 -6.87 4.20
C VAL A 107 -5.33 -8.13 4.31
N ILE A 108 -4.93 -9.23 3.66
CA ILE A 108 -5.60 -10.53 3.80
C ILE A 108 -5.55 -11.03 5.24
N ALA A 109 -4.39 -10.95 5.89
CA ALA A 109 -4.25 -11.40 7.28
C ALA A 109 -5.12 -10.58 8.24
N LEU A 110 -5.06 -9.25 8.16
CA LEU A 110 -5.85 -8.34 8.98
C LEU A 110 -7.36 -8.56 8.78
N SER A 111 -7.82 -8.61 7.52
CA SER A 111 -9.24 -8.85 7.21
C SER A 111 -9.72 -10.22 7.69
N THR A 112 -8.88 -11.25 7.59
CA THR A 112 -9.20 -12.59 8.09
C THR A 112 -9.33 -12.61 9.61
N VAL A 113 -8.36 -12.04 10.35
CA VAL A 113 -8.42 -12.01 11.81
C VAL A 113 -9.60 -11.15 12.28
N LEU A 114 -9.77 -9.96 11.70
CA LEU A 114 -10.88 -9.06 12.06
C LEU A 114 -12.25 -9.69 11.80
N ARG A 115 -12.41 -10.49 10.75
CA ARG A 115 -13.64 -11.25 10.49
C ARG A 115 -13.97 -12.24 11.61
N ILE A 116 -12.94 -12.83 12.23
CA ILE A 116 -13.08 -13.81 13.32
C ILE A 116 -13.31 -13.10 14.66
N THR A 117 -12.44 -12.14 15.01
CA THR A 117 -12.43 -11.47 16.31
C THR A 117 -13.45 -10.34 16.41
N ARG A 118 -13.99 -9.86 15.28
CA ARG A 118 -14.91 -8.72 15.13
C ARG A 118 -14.35 -7.36 15.51
N THR A 119 -13.28 -7.31 16.28
CA THR A 119 -12.59 -6.09 16.70
C THR A 119 -11.10 -6.36 16.80
N LEU A 120 -10.30 -5.35 16.46
CA LEU A 120 -8.85 -5.34 16.67
C LEU A 120 -8.46 -3.99 17.27
N ALA A 121 -7.68 -4.04 18.35
CA ALA A 121 -7.01 -2.89 18.91
C ALA A 121 -5.70 -2.59 18.15
N GLY A 122 -5.20 -1.37 18.26
CA GLY A 122 -3.94 -0.94 17.64
C GLY A 122 -2.77 -1.91 17.87
N PRO A 123 -2.47 -2.32 19.11
CA PRO A 123 -1.39 -3.27 19.38
C PRO A 123 -1.58 -4.65 18.71
N GLU A 124 -2.82 -5.11 18.57
CA GLU A 124 -3.13 -6.39 17.90
C GLU A 124 -2.92 -6.27 16.38
N ILE A 125 -3.23 -5.11 15.80
CA ILE A 125 -2.93 -4.79 14.39
C ILE A 125 -1.42 -4.83 14.17
N ASP A 126 -0.65 -4.16 15.03
CA ASP A 126 0.82 -4.10 14.92
C ASP A 126 1.44 -5.51 15.00
N GLU A 127 0.98 -6.36 15.92
CA GLU A 127 1.46 -7.73 16.06
C GLU A 127 1.17 -8.58 14.81
N ILE A 128 -0.01 -8.43 14.21
CA ILE A 128 -0.37 -9.13 12.96
C ILE A 128 0.55 -8.68 11.83
N ILE A 129 0.76 -7.37 11.68
CA ILE A 129 1.63 -6.79 10.65
C ILE A 129 3.06 -7.32 10.81
N GLU A 130 3.64 -7.21 12.01
CA GLU A 130 4.98 -7.70 12.31
C GLU A 130 5.12 -9.19 11.96
N GLY A 131 4.18 -10.01 12.40
CA GLY A 131 4.18 -11.44 12.16
C GLY A 131 4.13 -11.80 10.67
N VAL A 132 3.30 -11.11 9.88
CA VAL A 132 3.20 -11.34 8.43
C VAL A 132 4.49 -10.94 7.72
N VAL A 133 5.01 -9.75 8.01
CA VAL A 133 6.25 -9.23 7.41
C VAL A 133 7.42 -10.16 7.71
N ALA A 134 7.57 -10.59 8.97
CA ALA A 134 8.64 -11.51 9.38
C ALA A 134 8.55 -12.86 8.65
N ARG A 135 7.34 -13.42 8.53
CA ARG A 135 7.13 -14.70 7.81
C ARG A 135 7.41 -14.58 6.31
N LYS A 136 6.98 -13.50 5.67
CA LYS A 136 7.26 -13.23 4.25
C LYS A 136 8.76 -13.08 3.99
N ALA A 137 9.46 -12.30 4.82
CA ALA A 137 10.91 -12.15 4.73
C ALA A 137 11.65 -13.49 4.90
N LEU A 138 11.23 -14.30 5.87
CA LEU A 138 11.81 -15.63 6.09
C LEU A 138 11.57 -16.58 4.90
N ALA A 139 10.36 -16.55 4.31
CA ALA A 139 10.04 -17.37 3.14
C ALA A 139 10.89 -16.96 1.92
N MET A 140 11.03 -15.66 1.66
CA MET A 140 11.87 -15.13 0.59
C MET A 140 13.34 -15.54 0.76
N GLU A 141 13.87 -15.45 1.99
CA GLU A 141 15.24 -15.85 2.29
C GLU A 141 15.47 -17.35 2.09
N ARG A 142 14.51 -18.18 2.53
CA ARG A 142 14.57 -19.63 2.30
C ARG A 142 14.60 -19.97 0.80
N GLN A 143 13.75 -19.30 0.02
CA GLN A 143 13.71 -19.47 -1.43
C GLN A 143 15.03 -19.04 -2.09
N ARG A 144 15.58 -17.90 -1.69
CA ARG A 144 16.89 -17.41 -2.18
C ARG A 144 17.99 -18.42 -1.91
N ARG A 145 18.07 -18.97 -0.69
CA ARG A 145 19.06 -20.00 -0.33
C ARG A 145 18.89 -21.29 -1.12
N ALA A 146 17.65 -21.73 -1.35
CA ALA A 146 17.38 -22.90 -2.19
C ALA A 146 17.85 -22.68 -3.64
N ALA A 147 17.56 -21.50 -4.20
CA ALA A 147 18.03 -21.13 -5.54
C ALA A 147 19.56 -21.05 -5.62
N TRP A 148 20.21 -20.51 -4.58
CA TRP A 148 21.66 -20.47 -4.48
C TRP A 148 22.27 -21.88 -4.47
N ARG A 149 21.78 -22.77 -3.60
CA ARG A 149 22.23 -24.16 -3.51
C ARG A 149 22.08 -24.91 -4.84
N LYS A 150 20.98 -24.67 -5.56
CA LYS A 150 20.79 -25.25 -6.91
C LYS A 150 21.88 -24.80 -7.88
N ARG A 151 22.30 -23.54 -7.83
CA ARG A 151 23.40 -23.01 -8.67
C ARG A 151 24.76 -23.57 -8.27
N GLU A 152 25.03 -23.70 -6.97
CA GLU A 152 26.27 -24.32 -6.47
C GLU A 152 26.42 -25.78 -6.94
N LEU A 153 25.34 -26.55 -6.85
CA LEU A 153 25.31 -27.94 -7.32
C LEU A 153 25.52 -28.01 -8.84
N ALA A 154 24.87 -27.13 -9.61
CA ALA A 154 25.05 -27.08 -11.06
C ALA A 154 26.49 -26.71 -11.46
N ALA A 155 27.08 -25.71 -10.80
CA ALA A 155 28.47 -25.30 -11.04
C ALA A 155 29.47 -26.40 -10.67
N SER A 156 29.24 -27.09 -9.54
CA SER A 156 30.06 -28.23 -9.12
C SER A 156 29.94 -29.41 -10.08
N GLY A 157 28.73 -29.70 -10.57
CA GLY A 157 28.50 -30.72 -11.59
C GLY A 157 29.20 -30.41 -12.91
N PHE A 158 29.13 -29.15 -13.36
CA PHE A 158 29.84 -28.68 -14.54
C PHE A 158 31.36 -28.81 -14.38
N GLY A 159 31.92 -28.36 -13.24
CA GLY A 159 33.36 -28.51 -12.97
C GLY A 159 33.82 -29.98 -13.00
N ALA A 160 33.06 -30.88 -12.38
CA ALA A 160 33.38 -32.31 -12.37
C ALA A 160 33.29 -32.95 -13.77
N GLU A 161 32.34 -32.51 -14.61
CA GLU A 161 32.23 -32.94 -16.00
C GLU A 161 33.46 -32.51 -16.82
N TRP A 162 33.90 -31.25 -16.66
CA TRP A 162 35.12 -30.74 -17.30
C TRP A 162 36.39 -31.46 -16.84
N ASP A 163 36.56 -31.66 -15.53
CA ASP A 163 37.72 -32.37 -14.98
C ASP A 163 37.80 -33.81 -15.52
N TYR A 164 36.65 -34.48 -15.69
CA TYR A 164 36.58 -35.81 -16.29
C TYR A 164 36.98 -35.79 -17.78
N LEU A 165 36.48 -34.83 -18.54
CA LEU A 165 36.81 -34.64 -19.96
C LEU A 165 38.30 -34.32 -20.16
N ASP A 166 38.87 -33.44 -19.34
CA ASP A 166 40.30 -33.10 -19.40
C ASP A 166 41.19 -34.29 -19.05
N CYS A 167 40.84 -35.07 -18.02
CA CYS A 167 41.56 -36.30 -17.67
C CYS A 167 41.48 -37.36 -18.78
N ALA A 168 40.32 -37.52 -19.42
CA ALA A 168 40.13 -38.46 -20.52
C ALA A 168 40.91 -38.05 -21.78
N VAL A 169 40.99 -36.74 -22.08
CA VAL A 169 41.80 -36.23 -23.19
C VAL A 169 43.31 -36.39 -22.90
N ALA A 170 43.74 -36.18 -21.66
CA ALA A 170 45.13 -36.36 -21.25
C ALA A 170 45.62 -37.82 -21.31
N THR A 171 44.71 -38.80 -21.20
CA THR A 171 45.05 -40.23 -21.32
C THR A 171 45.08 -40.75 -22.77
N ILE A 172 44.55 -39.98 -23.74
CA ILE A 172 44.47 -40.37 -25.16
C ILE A 172 45.63 -39.80 -26.00
N ARG A 173 46.38 -38.81 -25.50
CA ARG A 173 47.65 -38.36 -26.12
C ARG A 173 48.85 -39.12 -25.53
N PRO A 174 49.63 -39.87 -26.32
CA PRO A 174 50.92 -40.41 -25.90
C PRO A 174 51.99 -39.31 -25.78
#